data_AF-A0A821DNF0-F1
#
_entry.id   AF-A0A821DNF0-F1
#
_cell.length_a   1.000
_cell.length_b   1.000
_cell.length_c   1.000
_cell.angle_alpha   90.00
_cell.angle_beta   90.00
_cell.angle_gamma   90.00
#
_symmetry.space_group_name_H-M   'P 1'
#
loop_
_entity.id
_entity.type
_entity.pdbx_description
1 polymer ?
#
loop_
_entity_poly.entity_id
_entity_poly.type
_entity_poly.pdbx_seq_one_letter_code
_entity_poly.pdbx_strand_id
1 'polypeptide(L)' 'VQMVALNYQSNDNAMRQQHGFFSDNGGCGYLLKSPCLLSDDPLFDPKAKNYKKGK' A
#
# COMPACT_ATOMS: atom_id res chain seq x y z
N VAL A 1 -1.54 -2.07 -9.36
CA VAL A 1 -0.10 -1.74 -9.59
C VAL A 1 0.70 -2.30 -8.42
N GLN A 2 1.86 -2.91 -8.68
CA GLN A 2 2.78 -3.38 -7.63
C GLN A 2 4.03 -2.49 -7.51
N MET A 3 4.45 -1.85 -8.60
CA MET A 3 5.60 -0.95 -8.64
C MET A 3 5.12 0.49 -8.78
N VAL A 4 5.40 1.32 -7.77
CA VAL A 4 5.14 2.77 -7.79
C VAL A 4 6.47 3.46 -7.55
N ALA A 5 7.08 3.96 -8.61
CA ALA A 5 8.41 4.56 -8.56
C ALA A 5 8.33 6.02 -8.07
N LEU A 6 9.19 6.36 -7.11
CA LEU A 6 9.43 7.73 -6.65
C LEU A 6 10.89 8.12 -6.93
N ASN A 7 11.12 9.42 -7.03
CA ASN A 7 12.46 9.98 -7.19
C ASN A 7 13.17 10.00 -5.83
N TYR A 8 14.13 9.11 -5.63
CA TYR A 8 14.88 8.96 -4.37
C TYR A 8 15.72 10.19 -3.99
N GLN A 9 15.98 11.09 -4.95
CA GLN A 9 16.73 12.33 -4.74
C GLN A 9 15.89 13.42 -4.06
N SER A 10 14.56 13.28 -4.03
CA SER A 10 13.65 14.24 -3.43
C SER A 10 13.50 14.00 -1.92
N ASN A 11 13.41 15.07 -1.13
CA ASN A 11 13.05 15.00 0.29
C ASN A 11 11.59 15.41 0.53
N ASP A 12 10.70 14.98 -0.38
CA ASP A 12 9.28 15.28 -0.28
C ASP A 12 8.57 14.37 0.73
N ASN A 13 7.30 14.68 1.00
CA ASN A 13 6.50 13.87 1.90
C ASN A 13 6.39 12.42 1.38
N ALA A 14 6.17 12.23 0.07
CA ALA A 14 6.01 10.92 -0.53
C ALA A 14 7.22 10.01 -0.27
N MET A 15 8.45 10.54 -0.38
CA MET A 15 9.67 9.80 -0.06
C MET A 15 9.76 9.45 1.42
N ARG A 16 9.39 10.36 2.33
CA ARG A 16 9.33 10.07 3.77
C ARG A 16 8.33 8.96 4.07
N GLN A 17 7.16 8.97 3.43
CA GLN A 17 6.17 7.89 3.56
C GLN A 17 6.70 6.56 2.99
N GLN A 18 7.37 6.58 1.83
CA GLN A 18 7.96 5.38 1.24
C GLN A 18 8.98 4.74 2.19
N HIS A 19 9.87 5.53 2.79
CA HIS A 19 10.87 5.02 3.74
C HIS A 19 10.22 4.38 4.98
N GLY A 20 9.20 5.03 5.57
CA GLY A 20 8.50 4.48 6.73
C GLY A 20 7.62 3.28 6.39
N PHE A 21 7.01 3.25 5.21
CA PHE A 21 6.20 2.11 4.79
C PHE A 21 7.05 0.86 4.59
N PHE A 22 8.16 0.97 3.86
CA PHE A 22 9.03 -0.17 3.56
C PHE A 22 10.03 -0.53 4.67
N SER A 23 10.01 0.16 5.83
CA SER A 23 10.74 -0.34 7.02
C SER A 23 10.08 -1.57 7.64
N ASP A 24 8.78 -1.78 7.36
CA ASP A 24 8.06 -2.98 7.75
C ASP A 24 8.57 -4.22 7.02
N ASN A 25 8.15 -5.41 7.47
CA ASN A 25 8.60 -6.70 6.94
C ASN A 25 10.15 -6.81 6.87
N GLY A 26 10.82 -6.29 7.92
CA GLY A 26 12.27 -6.34 8.06
C GLY A 26 13.05 -5.49 7.05
N GLY A 27 12.43 -4.49 6.43
CA GLY A 27 13.12 -3.63 5.46
C GLY A 27 13.39 -4.29 4.11
N CYS A 28 12.74 -5.41 3.79
CA CYS A 28 13.06 -6.19 2.58
C CYS A 28 12.55 -5.57 1.27
N GLY A 29 11.79 -4.47 1.33
CA GLY A 29 11.23 -3.80 0.15
C GLY A 29 9.94 -4.43 -0.40
N TYR A 30 9.37 -5.44 0.26
CA TYR A 30 8.12 -6.08 -0.13
C TYR A 30 7.11 -6.09 1.00
N LEU A 31 5.85 -5.79 0.66
CA LEU A 31 4.72 -5.85 1.58
C LEU A 31 3.56 -6.59 0.91
N LEU A 32 2.93 -7.49 1.68
CA LEU A 32 1.77 -8.24 1.23
C LEU A 32 0.55 -7.31 1.19
N LYS A 33 -0.15 -7.27 0.04
CA LYS A 33 -1.41 -6.53 -0.08
C LYS A 33 -2.47 -7.10 0.88
N SER A 34 -3.41 -6.26 1.30
CA SER A 34 -4.58 -6.71 2.07
C SER A 34 -5.34 -7.84 1.35
N PRO A 35 -5.94 -8.82 2.05
CA PRO A 35 -6.66 -9.95 1.44
C PRO A 35 -7.72 -9.55 0.42
N CYS A 36 -8.45 -8.46 0.66
CA CYS A 36 -9.46 -7.94 -0.28
C CYS A 36 -8.88 -7.40 -1.61
N LEU A 37 -7.57 -7.20 -1.68
CA LEU A 37 -6.83 -6.82 -2.90
C LEU A 37 -6.09 -8.02 -3.54
N LEU A 38 -6.18 -9.20 -2.92
CA LEU A 38 -5.62 -10.46 -3.42
C LEU A 38 -6.70 -11.33 -4.07
N SER A 39 -7.96 -11.19 -3.65
CA SER A 39 -9.10 -11.87 -4.27
C SER A 39 -9.41 -11.32 -5.67
N ASP A 40 -9.80 -12.21 -6.58
CA ASP A 40 -10.36 -11.83 -7.89
C ASP A 40 -11.81 -11.31 -7.79
N ASP A 41 -12.40 -11.35 -6.58
CA ASP A 41 -13.74 -10.85 -6.32
C ASP A 41 -13.82 -9.32 -6.50
N PRO A 42 -14.75 -8.82 -7.33
CA PRO A 42 -14.82 -7.41 -7.75
C PRO A 42 -15.41 -6.47 -6.69
N LEU A 43 -15.53 -6.89 -5.42
CA LEU A 43 -16.26 -6.14 -4.39
C LEU A 43 -15.46 -4.95 -3.81
N PHE A 44 -14.16 -4.83 -4.12
CA PHE A 44 -13.34 -3.75 -3.57
C PHE A 44 -13.49 -2.46 -4.38
N ASP A 45 -14.19 -1.48 -3.80
CA ASP A 45 -14.21 -0.09 -4.29
C ASP A 45 -13.21 0.77 -3.48
N PRO A 46 -12.11 1.27 -4.07
CA PRO A 46 -11.14 2.12 -3.38
C PRO A 46 -11.70 3.48 -2.93
N LYS A 47 -12.86 3.91 -3.46
CA LYS A 47 -13.51 5.18 -3.11
C LYS A 47 -14.72 5.00 -2.19
N ALA A 48 -15.01 3.78 -1.76
CA ALA A 48 -16.13 3.51 -0.87
C ALA A 48 -15.98 4.26 0.45
N LYS A 49 -17.00 5.05 0.83
CA LYS A 49 -16.99 5.87 2.05
C LYS A 49 -17.24 5.08 3.34
N ASN A 50 -17.72 3.84 3.23
CA ASN A 50 -18.14 3.01 4.35
C ASN A 50 -17.37 1.69 4.33
N TYR A 51 -16.20 1.64 4.99
CA TYR A 51 -15.57 0.36 5.31
C TYR A 51 -16.35 -0.32 6.43
N LYS A 52 -17.12 -1.36 6.10
CA LYS A 52 -17.68 -2.26 7.12
C LYS A 52 -16.60 -3.27 7.46
N LYS A 53 -15.95 -3.10 8.62
CA LYS A 53 -15.02 -4.09 9.17
C LYS A 53 -15.77 -5.43 9.24
N GLY A 54 -15.33 -6.40 8.43
CA GLY A 54 -15.84 -7.77 8.50
C GLY A 54 -15.71 -8.28 9.94
N LYS A 55 -16.77 -8.94 10.42
CA LYS A 55 -16.80 -9.58 11.74
C LYS A 55 -15.68 -10.61 11.88
#